data_AF-A0A7C4BKA6-F1
#
_entry.id   AF-A0A7C4BKA6-F1
#
_cell.length_a   1.000
_cell.length_b   1.000
_cell.length_c   1.000
_cell.angle_alpha   90.00
_cell.angle_beta   90.00
_cell.angle_gamma   90.00
#
_symmetry.space_group_name_H-M   'P 1'
#
loop_
_entity.id
_entity.type
_entity.pdbx_description
1 polymer ?
#
loop_
_entity_poly.entity_id
_entity_poly.type
_entity_poly.pdbx_seq_one_letter_code
_entity_poly.pdbx_strand_id
1 'polypeptide(L)'
;MWVIEKEGKDPEKLIEEICKQLGKGRDELEFEIEEKEGLFGVLGKKVVVRARPKPVQEWELVLLAEELADKIFLYIAPTVRVKARSDRGRIIIGLSGDEIAGLKRRKELFESIVYLIELALSKKAKTKRQVKLELPRSVSRETSPTG
;
A
#
# COMPACT_ATOMS: atom_id res chain seq x y z
N MET A 1 15.43 -0.30 -11.85
CA MET A 1 16.52 -1.27 -12.01
C MET A 1 15.93 -2.66 -11.98
N TRP A 2 16.31 -3.51 -12.94
CA TRP A 2 15.97 -4.93 -12.91
C TRP A 2 16.76 -5.63 -11.79
N VAL A 3 16.11 -6.51 -11.05
CA VAL A 3 16.73 -7.16 -9.86
C VAL A 3 17.33 -8.51 -10.23
N ILE A 4 16.82 -9.14 -11.30
CA ILE A 4 17.31 -10.39 -11.84
C ILE A 4 17.14 -10.41 -13.36
N GLU A 5 18.06 -11.10 -14.03
CA GLU A 5 18.06 -11.38 -15.46
C GLU A 5 18.39 -12.85 -15.67
N LYS A 6 17.69 -13.52 -16.59
CA LYS A 6 18.04 -14.85 -17.08
C LYS A 6 17.95 -14.91 -18.60
N GLU A 7 18.82 -15.71 -19.20
CA GLU A 7 18.84 -15.96 -20.65
C GLU A 7 18.53 -17.43 -20.95
N GLY A 8 17.85 -17.69 -22.05
CA GLY A 8 17.47 -19.04 -22.46
C GLY A 8 16.76 -19.08 -23.81
N LYS A 9 15.94 -20.10 -24.02
CA LYS A 9 15.15 -20.29 -25.26
C LYS A 9 13.65 -20.15 -25.06
N ASP A 10 13.18 -20.40 -23.85
CA ASP A 10 11.76 -20.44 -23.50
C ASP A 10 11.48 -19.35 -22.44
N PRO A 11 10.78 -18.26 -22.79
CA PRO A 11 10.48 -17.18 -21.85
C PRO A 11 9.67 -17.66 -20.64
N GLU A 12 8.74 -18.60 -20.82
CA GLU A 12 7.85 -19.06 -19.76
C GLU A 12 8.64 -19.85 -18.70
N LYS A 13 9.54 -20.72 -19.14
CA LYS A 13 10.46 -21.42 -18.23
C LYS A 13 11.36 -20.45 -17.46
N LEU A 14 11.88 -19.41 -18.12
CA LEU A 14 12.71 -18.40 -17.46
C LEU A 14 11.92 -17.62 -16.41
N ILE A 15 10.65 -17.30 -16.69
CA ILE A 15 9.74 -16.66 -15.73
C ILE A 15 9.50 -17.56 -14.52
N GLU A 16 9.21 -18.85 -14.71
CA GLU A 16 9.02 -19.80 -13.60
C GLU A 16 10.27 -19.91 -12.71
N GLU A 17 11.46 -19.99 -13.32
CA GLU A 17 12.72 -20.03 -12.59
C GLU A 17 12.95 -18.74 -11.77
N ILE A 18 12.65 -17.57 -12.36
CA ILE A 18 12.72 -16.28 -11.68
C ILE A 18 11.75 -16.22 -10.49
N CYS A 19 10.48 -16.58 -10.71
CA CYS A 19 9.45 -16.61 -9.65
C CYS A 19 9.89 -17.49 -8.48
N LYS A 20 10.40 -18.70 -8.78
CA LYS A 20 10.90 -19.63 -7.77
C LYS A 20 12.10 -19.07 -7.02
N GLN A 21 13.05 -18.45 -7.73
CA GLN A 21 14.25 -17.88 -7.12
C GLN A 21 13.94 -16.67 -6.23
N LEU A 22 12.97 -15.84 -6.62
CA LEU A 22 12.54 -14.69 -5.83
C LEU A 22 11.52 -15.04 -4.73
N GLY A 23 10.98 -16.26 -4.73
CA GLY A 23 9.91 -16.67 -3.82
C GLY A 23 8.64 -15.82 -4.00
N LYS A 24 8.33 -15.44 -5.24
CA LYS A 24 7.22 -14.52 -5.58
C LYS A 24 6.32 -15.10 -6.65
N GLY A 25 5.03 -14.78 -6.55
CA GLY A 25 4.08 -15.04 -7.63
C GLY A 25 4.37 -14.19 -8.87
N ARG A 26 3.92 -14.66 -10.04
CA ARG A 26 4.05 -13.92 -11.31
C ARG A 26 3.30 -12.58 -11.24
N ASP A 27 2.21 -12.52 -10.50
CA ASP A 27 1.41 -11.32 -10.26
C ASP A 27 2.11 -10.27 -9.38
N GLU A 28 3.11 -10.66 -8.59
CA GLU A 28 3.93 -9.75 -7.78
C GLU A 28 5.14 -9.17 -8.54
N LEU A 29 5.40 -9.66 -9.75
CA LEU A 29 6.59 -9.33 -10.55
C LEU A 29 6.22 -8.65 -11.87
N GLU A 30 7.05 -7.71 -12.28
CA GLU A 30 7.05 -7.14 -13.62
C GLU A 30 8.20 -7.77 -14.40
N PHE A 31 7.93 -8.14 -15.65
CA PHE A 31 8.88 -8.82 -16.53
C PHE A 31 9.11 -8.01 -17.80
N GLU A 32 10.36 -7.98 -18.26
CA GLU A 32 10.74 -7.54 -19.59
C GLU A 32 11.34 -8.74 -20.33
N ILE A 33 10.86 -8.97 -21.55
CA ILE A 33 11.28 -10.10 -22.39
C ILE A 33 11.86 -9.53 -23.67
N GLU A 34 13.10 -9.89 -23.97
CA GLU A 34 13.86 -9.41 -25.12
C GLU A 34 14.36 -10.61 -25.95
N GLU A 35 14.00 -10.68 -27.23
CA GLU A 35 14.63 -11.62 -28.17
C GLU A 35 15.96 -11.05 -28.67
N LYS A 36 17.04 -11.81 -28.51
CA LYS A 36 18.36 -11.51 -29.07
C LYS A 36 18.69 -12.49 -30.19
N GLU A 37 19.13 -11.96 -31.32
CA GLU A 37 19.74 -12.76 -32.37
C GLU A 37 21.11 -13.29 -31.89
N GLY A 38 21.38 -14.57 -32.14
CA GLY A 38 22.68 -15.13 -31.84
C GLY A 38 23.75 -14.56 -32.75
N LEU A 39 24.96 -14.40 -32.21
CA LEU A 39 26.11 -13.90 -32.96
C LEU A 39 26.34 -14.79 -34.20
N PHE A 40 26.34 -14.18 -35.39
CA PHE A 40 26.57 -14.80 -36.70
C PHE A 40 25.56 -15.87 -37.18
N GLY A 41 24.30 -15.88 -36.72
CA GLY A 41 23.26 -16.74 -37.32
C GLY A 41 23.44 -18.26 -37.15
N VAL A 42 24.53 -18.70 -36.48
CA VAL A 42 24.83 -20.12 -36.18
C VAL A 42 24.24 -20.53 -34.82
N LEU A 43 24.10 -19.60 -33.89
CA LEU A 43 23.37 -19.82 -32.65
C LEU A 43 21.94 -19.30 -32.79
N GLY A 44 20.96 -20.21 -32.66
CA GLY A 44 19.54 -19.86 -32.73
C GLY A 44 19.12 -18.75 -31.74
N LYS A 45 17.94 -18.18 -31.98
CA LYS A 45 17.36 -17.09 -31.17
C LYS A 45 17.49 -17.37 -29.66
N LYS A 46 17.98 -16.38 -28.92
CA LYS A 46 18.00 -16.38 -27.45
C LYS A 46 16.96 -15.41 -26.92
N VAL A 47 16.42 -15.71 -25.75
CA VAL A 47 15.47 -14.88 -25.03
C VAL A 47 16.12 -14.45 -23.73
N VAL A 48 16.01 -13.17 -23.39
CA VAL A 48 16.43 -12.59 -22.12
C VAL A 48 15.19 -12.15 -21.37
N VAL A 49 15.02 -12.63 -20.14
CA VAL A 49 13.92 -12.23 -19.25
C VAL A 49 14.52 -11.52 -18.05
N ARG A 50 14.11 -10.26 -17.86
CA ARG A 50 14.43 -9.45 -16.69
C ARG A 50 13.21 -9.32 -15.81
N ALA A 51 13.41 -9.27 -14.49
CA ALA A 51 12.31 -9.10 -13.56
C ALA A 51 12.63 -8.18 -12.38
N ARG A 52 11.57 -7.59 -11.84
CA ARG A 52 11.60 -6.82 -10.58
C ARG A 52 10.24 -6.96 -9.86
N PRO A 53 10.19 -6.75 -8.53
CA PRO A 53 8.92 -6.59 -7.84
C PRO A 53 8.10 -5.45 -8.45
N LYS A 54 6.79 -5.66 -8.60
CA LYS A 54 5.89 -4.57 -8.98
C LYS A 54 5.96 -3.45 -7.93
N PRO A 55 5.99 -2.18 -8.35
CA PRO A 55 5.85 -1.08 -7.41
C PRO A 55 4.48 -1.17 -6.74
N VAL A 56 4.46 -1.04 -5.42
CA VAL A 56 3.19 -0.95 -4.69
C VAL A 56 2.46 0.30 -5.15
N GLN A 57 1.23 0.13 -5.61
CA GLN A 57 0.43 1.27 -6.03
C GLN A 57 -0.14 2.01 -4.82
N GLU A 58 -0.26 3.33 -4.93
CA GLU A 58 -0.72 4.17 -3.82
C GLU A 58 -2.14 3.78 -3.35
N TRP A 59 -3.03 3.41 -4.27
CA TRP A 59 -4.39 2.97 -3.93
C TRP A 59 -4.41 1.70 -3.07
N GLU A 60 -3.42 0.81 -3.23
CA GLU A 60 -3.32 -0.40 -2.40
C GLU A 60 -2.97 -0.06 -0.94
N LEU A 61 -2.19 1.01 -0.74
CA LEU A 61 -1.84 1.50 0.58
C LEU A 61 -3.02 2.21 1.24
N VAL A 62 -3.79 2.97 0.46
CA VAL A 62 -5.04 3.59 0.93
C VAL A 62 -6.04 2.52 1.38
N LEU A 63 -6.25 1.49 0.56
CA LEU A 63 -7.15 0.38 0.89
C LEU A 63 -6.70 -0.35 2.17
N LEU A 64 -5.41 -0.70 2.25
CA LEU A 64 -4.85 -1.34 3.44
C LEU A 64 -5.02 -0.46 4.70
N ALA A 65 -4.81 0.85 4.58
CA ALA A 65 -4.98 1.77 5.70
C ALA A 65 -6.45 1.86 6.17
N GLU A 66 -7.40 1.92 5.22
CA GLU A 66 -8.83 1.90 5.51
C GLU A 66 -9.21 0.60 6.24
N GLU A 67 -8.83 -0.56 5.70
CA GLU A 67 -9.15 -1.87 6.29
C GLU A 67 -8.57 -2.05 7.70
N LEU A 68 -7.32 -1.64 7.93
CA LEU A 68 -6.69 -1.74 9.24
C LEU A 68 -7.38 -0.83 10.25
N ALA A 69 -7.62 0.44 9.90
CA ALA A 69 -8.30 1.37 10.77
C ALA A 69 -9.74 0.93 11.05
N ASP A 70 -10.48 0.48 10.03
CA ASP A 70 -11.85 0.00 10.17
C ASP A 70 -11.94 -1.18 11.14
N LYS A 71 -11.06 -2.18 10.98
CA LYS A 71 -10.96 -3.31 11.92
C LYS A 71 -10.67 -2.85 13.34
N ILE A 72 -9.71 -1.95 13.54
CA ILE A 72 -9.34 -1.45 14.86
C ILE A 72 -10.51 -0.70 15.51
N PHE A 73 -11.14 0.23 14.79
CA PHE A 73 -12.23 1.05 15.32
C PHE A 73 -13.51 0.26 15.53
N LEU A 74 -13.78 -0.77 14.73
CA LEU A 74 -14.90 -1.69 14.94
C LEU A 74 -14.87 -2.33 16.35
N TYR A 75 -13.69 -2.63 16.89
CA TYR A 75 -13.56 -3.21 18.24
C TYR A 75 -13.60 -2.18 19.36
N ILE A 76 -13.25 -0.92 19.09
CA ILE A 76 -13.07 0.12 20.12
C ILE A 76 -14.31 1.03 20.22
N ALA A 77 -14.94 1.32 19.09
CA ALA A 77 -16.09 2.21 18.96
C ALA A 77 -16.89 1.80 17.70
N PRO A 78 -17.77 0.78 17.80
CA PRO A 78 -18.40 0.13 16.66
C PRO A 78 -19.23 1.03 15.74
N THR A 79 -19.70 2.19 16.22
CA THR A 79 -20.44 3.15 15.39
C THR A 79 -19.54 4.06 14.56
N VAL A 80 -18.22 4.05 14.80
CA VAL A 80 -17.25 4.84 14.04
C VAL A 80 -17.11 4.28 12.63
N ARG A 81 -17.28 5.17 11.64
CA ARG A 81 -17.02 4.91 10.23
C ARG A 81 -15.66 5.43 9.83
N VAL A 82 -14.94 4.64 9.05
CA VAL A 82 -13.60 4.95 8.55
C VAL A 82 -13.62 5.18 7.04
N LYS A 83 -12.90 6.20 6.59
CA LYS A 83 -12.57 6.42 5.18
C LYS A 83 -11.12 6.85 5.04
N ALA A 84 -10.37 6.23 4.12
CA ALA A 84 -9.01 6.62 3.82
C ALA A 84 -8.91 7.29 2.44
N ARG A 85 -7.92 8.18 2.31
CA ARG A 85 -7.54 8.78 1.02
C ARG A 85 -6.05 9.10 1.02
N SER A 86 -5.45 9.22 -0.16
CA SER A 86 -4.10 9.80 -0.29
C SER A 86 -4.22 11.31 -0.52
N ASP A 87 -3.37 12.07 0.15
CA ASP A 87 -3.21 13.52 -0.03
C ASP A 87 -1.71 13.85 0.03
N ARG A 88 -1.16 14.31 -1.10
CA ARG A 88 0.26 14.70 -1.24
C ARG A 88 1.25 13.67 -0.69
N GLY A 89 1.00 12.38 -0.94
CA GLY A 89 1.85 11.28 -0.51
C GLY A 89 1.72 10.88 0.97
N ARG A 90 0.75 11.48 1.68
CA ARG A 90 0.32 11.08 3.03
C ARG A 90 -1.03 10.40 2.95
N ILE A 91 -1.24 9.37 3.76
CA ILE A 91 -2.54 8.73 3.89
C ILE A 91 -3.34 9.44 4.98
N ILE A 92 -4.52 9.93 4.64
CA ILE A 92 -5.45 10.56 5.55
C ILE A 92 -6.55 9.57 5.88
N ILE A 93 -6.75 9.31 7.17
CA ILE A 93 -7.80 8.43 7.69
C ILE A 93 -8.82 9.32 8.40
N GLY A 94 -9.97 9.51 7.75
CA GLY A 94 -11.10 10.24 8.30
C GLY A 94 -11.96 9.33 9.15
N LEU A 95 -12.32 9.80 10.35
CA LEU A 95 -13.26 9.15 11.24
C LEU A 95 -14.57 9.96 11.30
N SER A 96 -15.71 9.29 11.29
CA SER A 96 -17.03 9.90 11.54
C SER A 96 -17.90 9.00 12.44
N GLY A 97 -18.86 9.57 13.17
CA GLY A 97 -19.72 8.84 14.12
C GLY A 97 -19.72 9.45 15.53
N ASP A 98 -20.70 9.04 16.33
CA ASP A 98 -21.02 9.70 17.61
C ASP A 98 -20.02 9.34 18.73
N GLU A 99 -19.49 8.11 18.74
CA GLU A 99 -18.52 7.65 19.74
C GLU A 99 -17.15 8.32 19.65
N ILE A 100 -16.85 9.04 18.56
CA ILE A 100 -15.58 9.77 18.38
C ILE A 100 -15.39 10.80 19.48
N ALA A 101 -16.47 11.44 19.95
CA ALA A 101 -16.40 12.45 21.00
C ALA A 101 -15.77 11.88 22.29
N GLY A 102 -16.07 10.63 22.64
CA GLY A 102 -15.48 9.93 23.79
C GLY A 102 -14.02 9.55 23.58
N LEU A 103 -13.61 9.31 22.33
CA LEU A 103 -12.23 8.96 21.98
C LEU A 103 -11.32 10.18 21.82
N LYS A 104 -11.86 11.39 21.56
CA LYS A 104 -11.10 12.64 21.39
C LYS A 104 -10.12 12.93 22.53
N ARG A 105 -10.40 12.48 23.75
CA ARG A 105 -9.54 12.67 24.94
C ARG A 105 -8.42 11.63 25.05
N ARG A 106 -8.46 10.54 24.27
CA ARG A 106 -7.49 9.44 24.28
C ARG A 106 -6.40 9.67 23.22
N LYS A 107 -5.63 10.75 23.34
CA LYS A 107 -4.60 11.12 22.37
C LYS A 107 -3.58 10.00 22.11
N GLU A 108 -3.11 9.37 23.18
CA GLU A 108 -2.13 8.28 23.12
C GLU A 108 -2.64 7.05 22.37
N LEU A 109 -3.95 6.75 22.47
CA LEU A 109 -4.59 5.68 21.70
C LEU A 109 -4.51 5.98 20.21
N PHE A 110 -4.86 7.20 19.80
CA PHE A 110 -4.80 7.59 18.39
C PHE A 110 -3.36 7.59 17.86
N GLU A 111 -2.40 8.08 18.63
CA GLU A 111 -0.99 8.04 18.25
C GLU A 111 -0.49 6.59 18.08
N SER A 112 -0.89 5.70 18.97
CA SER A 112 -0.54 4.27 18.89
C SER A 112 -1.16 3.61 17.65
N ILE A 113 -2.43 3.88 17.34
CA ILE A 113 -3.11 3.36 16.15
C ILE A 113 -2.43 3.88 14.88
N VAL A 114 -2.14 5.18 14.81
CA VAL A 114 -1.42 5.79 13.67
C VAL A 114 -0.08 5.10 13.47
N TYR A 115 0.70 4.93 14.53
CA TYR A 115 1.99 4.28 14.46
C TYR A 115 1.91 2.83 13.92
N LEU A 116 0.96 2.03 14.41
CA LEU A 116 0.77 0.65 13.95
C LEU A 116 0.41 0.60 12.46
N ILE A 117 -0.46 1.50 12.00
CA ILE A 117 -0.84 1.58 10.59
C ILE A 117 0.36 2.04 9.75
N GLU A 118 1.11 3.07 10.17
CA GLU A 118 2.33 3.52 9.48
C GLU A 118 3.36 2.39 9.35
N LEU A 119 3.53 1.58 10.40
CA LEU A 119 4.43 0.44 10.39
C LEU A 119 4.01 -0.61 9.34
N ALA A 120 2.72 -0.96 9.29
CA ALA A 120 2.18 -1.92 8.32
C ALA A 120 2.33 -1.40 6.88
N LEU A 121 1.98 -0.14 6.64
CA LEU A 121 2.08 0.50 5.33
C LEU A 121 3.53 0.62 4.86
N SER A 122 4.43 1.02 5.76
CA SER A 122 5.86 1.14 5.44
C SER A 122 6.49 -0.20 5.11
N LYS A 123 6.09 -1.28 5.81
CA LYS A 123 6.52 -2.65 5.52
C LYS A 123 6.06 -3.12 4.14
N LYS A 124 4.83 -2.79 3.74
CA LYS A 124 4.30 -3.10 2.40
C LYS A 124 5.02 -2.28 1.33
N ALA A 125 5.14 -0.97 1.53
CA ALA A 125 5.69 -0.05 0.55
C ALA A 125 7.23 -0.09 0.42
N LYS A 126 7.94 -0.75 1.35
CA LYS A 126 9.41 -0.74 1.46
C LYS A 126 10.02 0.66 1.57
N THR A 127 9.21 1.63 1.98
CA THR A 127 9.60 3.02 2.21
C THR A 127 8.73 3.60 3.32
N LYS A 128 9.21 4.65 3.99
CA LYS A 128 8.47 5.29 5.08
C LYS A 128 7.16 5.88 4.55
N ARG A 129 6.04 5.52 5.19
CA ARG A 129 4.71 6.07 4.93
C ARG A 129 4.20 6.83 6.14
N GLN A 130 3.53 7.94 5.87
CA GLN A 130 2.94 8.79 6.90
C GLN A 130 1.43 8.68 6.88
N VAL A 131 0.84 8.66 8.06
CA VAL A 131 -0.61 8.62 8.27
C VAL A 131 -1.04 9.81 9.12
N LYS A 132 -2.19 10.38 8.82
CA LYS A 132 -2.85 11.37 9.67
C LYS A 132 -4.30 10.96 9.92
N LEU A 133 -4.69 10.93 11.19
CA LEU A 133 -6.10 10.84 11.56
C LEU A 133 -6.77 12.22 11.44
N GLU A 134 -7.95 12.24 10.86
CA GLU A 134 -8.81 13.41 10.76
C GLU A 134 -10.13 13.14 11.49
N LEU A 135 -10.42 13.97 12.50
CA LEU A 135 -11.63 13.88 13.30
C LEU A 135 -12.64 14.93 12.81
N PRO A 136 -13.96 14.73 13.03
CA PRO A 136 -14.96 15.72 12.71
C PRO A 136 -14.70 17.02 13.48
N ARG A 137 -14.76 18.15 12.77
CA ARG A 137 -14.69 19.48 13.38
C ARG A 137 -15.90 19.65 14.29
N SER A 138 -15.66 20.03 15.55
CA SER A 138 -16.74 20.43 16.44
C SER A 138 -17.26 21.80 15.98
N VAL A 139 -18.53 21.91 15.59
CA VAL A 139 -19.15 23.21 15.37
C VAL A 139 -19.38 23.82 16.74
N SER A 140 -18.64 24.86 17.09
CA SER A 140 -18.94 25.68 18.27
C SER A 140 -20.31 26.32 18.07
N ARG A 141 -21.28 26.00 18.94
CA ARG A 141 -22.54 26.77 19.03
C ARG A 141 -22.24 28.09 19.75
N GLU A 142 -21.87 29.10 19.00
CA GLU A 142 -22.04 30.52 19.29
C GLU A 142 -22.64 31.08 17.99
N THR A 143 -23.86 31.61 17.92
CA THR A 143 -24.58 32.51 18.82
C THR A 143 -26.09 32.27 18.72
N SER A 144 -26.78 32.22 19.86
CA SER A 144 -28.22 32.55 19.90
C SER A 144 -28.34 34.06 19.76
N PRO A 145 -29.16 34.60 18.84
CA PRO A 145 -29.61 35.98 18.97
C PRO A 145 -30.70 35.99 20.04
N THR A 146 -30.34 36.34 21.27
CA THR A 146 -31.32 36.94 22.19
C THR A 146 -31.77 38.25 21.57
N GLY A 147 -33.10 38.37 21.40
CA GLY A 147 -33.76 39.50 20.75
C GLY A 147 -33.79 40.79 21.55
#